data_AF-A0A9D6IJJ4-F1
#
_entry.id   AF-A0A9D6IJJ4-F1
#
_cell.length_a   1.000
_cell.length_b   1.000
_cell.length_c   1.000
_cell.angle_alpha   90.00
_cell.angle_beta   90.00
_cell.angle_gamma   90.00
#
_symmetry.space_group_name_H-M   'P 1'
#
loop_
_entity.id
_entity.type
_entity.pdbx_description
1 polymer ?
#
loop_
_entity_poly.entity_id
_entity_poly.type
_entity_poly.pdbx_seq_one_letter_code
_entity_poly.pdbx_strand_id
1 'polypeptide(L)'
;MLGPGAECRGVGDLLIYFQKKELDPERSEIVESHLAECAECRGELQELVRAQELARGLRVESADVDRYPEFQRRLAGRSARPDDVAVSTSEVPCETKRGAPALPAKHGHSGAAILLPLFGRTLAIRSGFGRGFEMVVVGRTGAEILKISVTSMARAAAIGSVVTLVPTFVVVFLILPWARRDGNPTRQEVQYAEGPLGSSGFGSSGFGAPPPPMDSLDINAAPAGDLSVIVTQGGGGLIAKIWNRGKWGAAMALPSLAPPSRGLVLQGSVMGTLASDGENAVFVGSSPQGLASWRIAPVEGAVRAATPLQVQGDAPDLCWDGDRYLLAWTSFGPRGSRIWMMSLDRQGQPASEATELITGSGIEMGPLLPSIAKKHDCALLCYQTMGGGIRAHLVRGDPLREKASSKLLVIPASFDGLMRKPRIRELADGFLVFWAETSQDGTWIFMVRVDNSGAIGSRTRLVYVGGPIPAWDVGAADQGPIVAWIEASSAGVRVMRQEFDREGERVGDPAVVPSPACLPSGLAIGNPSADVIFWLCHTARDGPRIEVWAANTGELRRSGP
;
A
#
# COMPACT_ATOMS: atom_id res chain seq x y z
N MET A 1 2.17 32.76 -19.05
CA MET A 1 2.43 34.14 -18.59
C MET A 1 1.53 34.36 -17.39
N LEU A 2 2.10 34.58 -16.21
CA LEU A 2 1.32 34.85 -15.00
C LEU A 2 0.98 36.35 -15.03
N GLY A 3 -0.30 36.69 -15.13
CA GLY A 3 -0.77 38.08 -15.07
C GLY A 3 -0.79 38.63 -13.64
N PRO A 4 -1.07 39.93 -13.46
CA PRO A 4 -1.28 40.53 -12.15
C PRO A 4 -2.44 39.81 -11.45
N GLY A 5 -2.13 39.10 -10.35
CA GLY A 5 -3.01 38.11 -9.72
C GLY A 5 -2.51 36.66 -9.76
N ALA A 6 -1.20 36.43 -9.91
CA ALA A 6 -0.62 35.09 -9.77
C ALA A 6 -1.01 34.49 -8.40
N GLU A 7 -1.74 33.38 -8.42
CA GLU A 7 -2.10 32.64 -7.21
C GLU A 7 -0.82 32.24 -6.44
N CYS A 8 -0.80 32.41 -5.11
CA CYS A 8 0.36 32.12 -4.24
C CYS A 8 1.00 30.75 -4.52
N ARG A 9 0.17 29.78 -4.94
CA ARG A 9 0.59 28.42 -5.30
C ARG A 9 1.65 28.37 -6.41
N GLY A 10 1.56 29.24 -7.41
CA GLY A 10 2.55 29.30 -8.49
C GLY A 10 3.86 29.94 -8.06
N VAL A 11 3.84 30.79 -7.04
CA VAL A 11 5.01 31.49 -6.51
C VAL A 11 5.79 30.61 -5.53
N GLY A 12 5.10 29.79 -4.72
CA GLY A 12 5.73 28.90 -3.74
C GLY A 12 6.83 27.98 -4.32
N ASP A 13 6.59 27.41 -5.51
CA ASP A 13 7.59 26.58 -6.20
C ASP A 13 8.78 27.38 -6.73
N LEU A 14 8.57 28.66 -7.06
CA LEU A 14 9.60 29.57 -7.57
C LEU A 14 10.48 30.16 -6.46
N LEU A 15 10.01 30.21 -5.20
CA LEU A 15 10.76 30.79 -4.08
C LEU A 15 12.12 30.12 -3.85
N ILE A 16 12.25 28.82 -4.13
CA ILE A 16 13.50 28.07 -3.96
C ILE A 16 14.55 28.54 -4.97
N TYR A 17 14.15 28.66 -6.24
CA TYR A 17 15.01 29.12 -7.32
C TYR A 17 15.33 30.60 -7.19
N PHE A 18 14.35 31.40 -6.75
CA PHE A 18 14.52 32.82 -6.44
C PHE A 18 15.58 33.02 -5.36
N GLN A 19 15.49 32.26 -4.26
CA GLN A 19 16.42 32.34 -3.14
C GLN A 19 17.86 31.96 -3.52
N LYS A 20 18.03 31.03 -4.47
CA LYS A 20 19.33 30.62 -5.02
C LYS A 20 19.86 31.54 -6.13
N LYS A 21 19.09 32.55 -6.55
CA LYS A 21 19.39 33.39 -7.73
C LYS A 21 19.53 32.57 -9.01
N GLU A 22 18.76 31.51 -9.14
CA GLU A 22 18.73 30.60 -10.29
C GLU A 22 17.58 30.92 -11.27
N LEU A 23 16.70 31.87 -10.94
CA LEU A 23 15.66 32.33 -11.85
C LEU A 23 16.23 33.27 -12.92
N ASP A 24 15.66 33.19 -14.12
CA ASP A 24 15.88 34.20 -15.14
C ASP A 24 15.34 35.58 -14.67
N PRO A 25 15.86 36.71 -15.20
CA PRO A 25 15.49 38.04 -14.74
C PRO A 25 13.99 38.34 -14.80
N GLU A 26 13.27 37.84 -15.82
CA GLU A 26 11.84 38.06 -16.00
C GLU A 26 11.04 37.37 -14.88
N ARG A 27 11.37 36.12 -14.54
CA ARG A 27 10.73 35.41 -13.42
C ARG A 27 11.13 35.97 -12.06
N SER A 28 12.35 36.46 -11.92
CA SER A 28 12.82 37.12 -10.69
C SER A 28 11.98 38.36 -10.40
N GLU A 29 11.72 39.20 -11.41
CA GLU A 29 10.90 40.41 -11.28
C GLU A 29 9.44 40.07 -10.92
N ILE A 30 8.87 38.99 -11.48
CA ILE A 30 7.52 38.52 -11.13
C ILE A 30 7.45 38.08 -9.66
N VAL A 31 8.44 37.32 -9.18
CA VAL A 31 8.49 36.86 -7.79
C VAL A 31 8.71 38.04 -6.83
N GLU A 32 9.58 38.99 -7.17
CA GLU A 32 9.79 40.21 -6.37
C GLU A 32 8.52 41.06 -6.25
N SER A 33 7.83 41.27 -7.37
CA SER A 33 6.55 41.99 -7.41
C SER A 33 5.50 41.30 -6.53
N HIS A 34 5.38 39.97 -6.61
CA HIS A 34 4.45 39.22 -5.76
C HIS A 34 4.83 39.25 -4.28
N LEU A 35 6.13 39.14 -3.94
CA LEU A 35 6.61 39.20 -2.55
C LEU A 35 6.40 40.58 -1.91
N ALA A 36 6.32 41.64 -2.71
CA ALA A 36 5.97 42.99 -2.24
C ALA A 36 4.51 43.05 -1.75
N GLU A 37 3.61 42.30 -2.38
CA GLU A 37 2.17 42.33 -2.12
C GLU A 37 1.67 41.21 -1.20
N CYS A 38 2.35 40.05 -1.18
CA CYS A 38 1.91 38.85 -0.47
C CYS A 38 2.72 38.58 0.81
N ALA A 39 2.08 38.77 1.97
CA ALA A 39 2.70 38.51 3.27
C ALA A 39 2.97 37.01 3.52
N GLU A 40 2.14 36.11 2.98
CA GLU A 40 2.26 34.67 3.14
C GLU A 40 3.51 34.13 2.44
N CYS A 41 3.69 34.41 1.14
CA CYS A 41 4.89 34.00 0.39
C CYS A 41 6.17 34.64 0.94
N ARG A 42 6.08 35.84 1.55
CA ARG A 42 7.20 36.45 2.25
C ARG A 42 7.59 35.66 3.52
N GLY A 43 6.59 35.16 4.25
CA GLY A 43 6.80 34.26 5.39
C GLY A 43 7.45 32.94 4.96
N GLU A 44 6.95 32.31 3.89
CA GLU A 44 7.54 31.08 3.34
C GLU A 44 9.01 31.27 2.91
N LEU A 45 9.34 32.40 2.27
CA LEU A 45 10.72 32.71 1.90
C LEU A 45 11.63 32.87 3.13
N GLN A 46 11.15 33.51 4.20
CA GLN A 46 11.90 33.64 5.45
C GLN A 46 12.15 32.26 6.11
N GLU A 47 11.17 31.37 6.10
CA GLU A 47 11.33 30.01 6.62
C GLU A 47 12.35 29.20 5.80
N LEU A 48 12.34 29.32 4.48
CA LEU A 48 13.35 28.70 3.60
C LEU A 48 14.77 29.18 3.90
N VAL A 49 14.96 30.50 4.08
CA VAL A 49 16.26 31.07 4.45
C VAL A 49 16.72 30.54 5.81
N ARG A 50 15.83 30.53 6.82
CA ARG A 50 16.13 30.01 8.16
C ARG A 50 16.49 28.53 8.16
N ALA A 51 15.78 27.71 7.37
CA ALA A 51 16.07 26.29 7.21
C ALA A 51 17.48 26.05 6.65
N GLN A 52 17.91 26.87 5.68
CA GLN A 52 19.25 26.76 5.11
C GLN A 52 20.35 27.21 6.07
N GLU A 53 20.13 28.27 6.84
CA GLU A 53 21.06 28.68 7.89
C GLU A 53 21.25 27.58 8.93
N LEU A 54 20.16 26.93 9.34
CA LEU A 54 20.19 25.76 10.23
C LEU A 54 20.95 24.59 9.59
N ALA A 55 20.69 24.26 8.32
CA ALA A 55 21.39 23.20 7.61
C ALA A 55 22.91 23.45 7.53
N ARG A 56 23.32 24.70 7.27
CA ARG A 56 24.74 25.12 7.30
C ARG A 56 25.33 25.00 8.70
N GLY A 57 24.60 25.43 9.73
CA GLY A 57 25.02 25.31 11.13
C GLY A 57 25.24 23.85 11.55
N LEU A 58 24.44 22.94 11.02
CA LEU A 58 24.54 21.49 11.25
C LEU A 58 25.60 20.79 10.38
N ARG A 59 26.33 21.53 9.53
CA ARG A 59 27.31 20.99 8.55
C ARG A 59 26.74 19.88 7.68
N VAL A 60 25.46 19.98 7.31
CA VAL A 60 24.84 19.06 6.36
C VAL A 60 25.26 19.51 4.96
N GLU A 61 26.46 19.11 4.54
CA GLU A 61 26.99 19.43 3.21
C GLU A 61 26.55 18.35 2.21
N SER A 62 25.49 18.62 1.47
CA SER A 62 25.11 17.85 0.28
C SER A 62 24.35 18.73 -0.70
N ALA A 63 24.78 18.75 -1.97
CA ALA A 63 24.11 19.46 -3.05
C ALA A 63 22.67 18.98 -3.28
N ASP A 64 22.32 17.80 -2.79
CA ASP A 64 20.98 17.24 -2.87
C ASP A 64 20.06 17.76 -1.76
N VAL A 65 20.58 18.13 -0.58
CA VAL A 65 19.79 18.67 0.53
C VAL A 65 19.15 20.01 0.16
N ASP A 66 19.81 20.78 -0.70
CA ASP A 66 19.29 22.04 -1.24
C ASP A 66 18.18 21.85 -2.27
N ARG A 67 17.91 20.62 -2.74
CA ARG A 67 16.90 20.32 -3.77
C ARG A 67 15.55 19.86 -3.20
N TYR A 68 15.45 19.65 -1.89
CA TYR A 68 14.23 19.13 -1.25
C TYR A 68 13.59 20.18 -0.33
N PRO A 69 12.67 21.02 -0.84
CA PRO A 69 12.01 22.05 -0.03
C PRO A 69 11.25 21.50 1.17
N GLU A 70 10.65 20.32 1.05
CA GLU A 70 9.97 19.64 2.17
C GLU A 70 10.94 19.24 3.29
N PHE A 71 12.18 18.90 2.96
CA PHE A 71 13.21 18.64 3.95
C PHE A 71 13.60 19.93 4.69
N GLN A 72 13.77 21.03 3.96
CA GLN A 72 14.06 22.35 4.53
C GLN A 72 12.91 22.85 5.43
N ARG A 73 11.65 22.72 5.00
CA ARG A 73 10.45 23.05 5.79
C ARG A 73 10.38 22.25 7.09
N ARG A 74 10.64 20.93 7.03
CA ARG A 74 10.68 20.07 8.22
C ARG A 74 11.82 20.42 9.19
N LEU A 75 12.97 20.87 8.66
CA LEU A 75 14.10 21.33 9.47
C LEU A 75 13.76 22.63 10.23
N ALA A 76 13.11 23.58 9.56
CA ALA A 76 12.63 24.82 10.17
C ALA A 76 11.55 24.55 11.23
N GLY A 77 10.56 23.70 10.92
CA GLY A 77 9.45 23.38 11.84
C GLY A 77 9.89 22.67 13.13
N ARG A 78 10.95 21.85 13.09
CA ARG A 78 11.50 21.20 14.30
C ARG A 78 12.18 22.16 15.28
N SER A 79 12.66 23.31 14.79
CA SER A 79 13.39 24.29 15.60
C SER A 79 12.47 25.25 16.37
N ALA A 80 11.16 25.22 16.06
CA ALA A 80 10.15 26.12 16.62
C ALA A 80 9.42 25.55 17.86
N ARG A 81 9.84 24.38 18.39
CA ARG A 81 9.38 23.87 19.69
C ARG A 81 10.42 24.19 20.77
N PRO A 82 10.21 25.22 21.60
CA PRO A 82 10.90 25.33 22.87
C PRO A 82 10.18 24.44 23.91
N ASP A 83 10.98 23.66 24.64
CA ASP A 83 10.70 22.94 25.88
C ASP A 83 10.24 21.46 25.85
N ASP A 84 10.92 20.71 26.72
CA ASP A 84 10.75 19.33 27.23
C ASP A 84 11.06 18.11 26.34
N VAL A 85 12.24 17.49 26.57
CA VAL A 85 12.45 16.40 27.56
C VAL A 85 13.95 16.09 27.62
N ALA A 86 14.56 16.37 28.77
CA ALA A 86 15.88 15.83 29.10
C ALA A 86 15.75 14.31 29.32
N VAL A 87 16.24 13.52 28.35
CA VAL A 87 16.39 12.07 28.53
C VAL A 87 17.59 11.84 29.47
N SER A 88 17.27 11.58 30.73
CA SER A 88 18.22 11.06 31.72
C SER A 88 18.58 9.62 31.36
N THR A 89 19.83 9.40 30.96
CA THR A 89 20.39 8.05 30.80
C THR A 89 20.62 7.43 32.18
N SER A 90 19.66 6.65 32.66
CA SER A 90 19.85 5.76 33.81
C SER A 90 20.47 4.45 33.33
N GLU A 91 21.70 4.18 33.77
CA GLU A 91 22.35 2.88 33.62
C GLU A 91 21.75 1.90 34.62
N VAL A 92 21.04 0.87 34.10
CA VAL A 92 20.65 -0.30 34.89
C VAL A 92 21.66 -1.43 34.62
N PRO A 93 22.30 -2.02 35.63
CA PRO A 93 23.24 -3.11 35.44
C PRO A 93 22.52 -4.40 35.05
N CYS A 94 22.94 -5.00 33.94
CA CYS A 94 22.39 -6.25 33.42
C CYS A 94 23.19 -7.44 33.99
N GLU A 95 22.61 -8.16 34.96
CA GLU A 95 23.13 -9.45 35.41
C GLU A 95 23.03 -10.49 34.29
N THR A 96 24.18 -11.02 33.86
CA THR A 96 24.28 -12.03 32.82
C THR A 96 24.14 -13.43 33.42
N LYS A 97 23.04 -14.13 33.14
CA LYS A 97 22.94 -15.58 33.36
C LYS A 97 23.73 -16.34 32.29
N ARG A 98 24.61 -17.24 32.75
CA ARG A 98 25.51 -18.11 31.98
C ARG A 98 24.74 -19.12 31.12
N GLY A 99 25.15 -19.29 29.86
CA GLY A 99 24.82 -20.47 29.06
C GLY A 99 24.66 -20.24 27.56
N ALA A 100 25.67 -19.75 26.86
CA ALA A 100 25.76 -19.83 25.39
C ALA A 100 27.25 -19.87 24.96
N PRO A 101 27.62 -20.59 23.90
CA PRO A 101 29.00 -20.77 23.48
C PRO A 101 29.58 -19.47 22.91
N ALA A 102 30.78 -19.12 23.36
CA ALA A 102 31.48 -17.89 23.01
C ALA A 102 31.97 -17.90 21.55
N LEU A 103 31.58 -16.87 20.78
CA LEU A 103 32.29 -16.46 19.58
C LEU A 103 33.50 -15.60 19.96
N PRO A 104 34.64 -15.69 19.23
CA PRO A 104 35.85 -14.98 19.59
C PRO A 104 35.66 -13.47 19.42
N ALA A 105 35.62 -12.76 20.55
CA ALA A 105 35.70 -11.31 20.61
C ALA A 105 37.13 -10.85 20.27
N LYS A 106 37.35 -10.46 19.01
CA LYS A 106 38.43 -9.53 18.65
C LYS A 106 37.85 -8.44 17.76
N HIS A 107 38.07 -7.21 18.20
CA HIS A 107 37.68 -5.91 17.60
C HIS A 107 36.33 -5.35 18.08
N GLY A 108 36.41 -4.58 19.18
CA GLY A 108 35.34 -3.71 19.64
C GLY A 108 35.19 -2.51 18.71
N HIS A 109 34.16 -2.53 17.88
CA HIS A 109 33.72 -1.38 17.09
C HIS A 109 32.20 -1.23 17.22
N SER A 110 31.78 -0.20 17.95
CA SER A 110 30.39 0.24 18.08
C SER A 110 29.99 1.10 16.87
N GLY A 111 28.98 0.66 16.13
CA GLY A 111 28.37 1.41 15.02
C GLY A 111 27.08 0.73 14.57
N ALA A 112 26.11 1.52 14.11
CA ALA A 112 24.84 1.01 13.62
C ALA A 112 25.05 0.16 12.35
N ALA A 113 24.45 -1.03 12.33
CA ALA A 113 24.48 -1.95 11.20
C ALA A 113 23.09 -2.03 10.58
N ILE A 114 22.99 -1.82 9.27
CA ILE A 114 21.79 -2.15 8.49
C ILE A 114 22.01 -3.54 7.90
N LEU A 115 21.06 -4.45 8.13
CA LEU A 115 21.06 -5.79 7.56
C LEU A 115 19.99 -5.86 6.47
N LEU A 116 20.42 -6.12 5.23
CA LEU A 116 19.55 -6.23 4.06
C LEU A 116 19.56 -7.69 3.58
N PRO A 117 18.45 -8.44 3.72
CA PRO A 117 18.35 -9.78 3.17
C PRO A 117 18.18 -9.73 1.64
N LEU A 118 19.02 -10.45 0.91
CA LEU A 118 18.98 -10.54 -0.56
C LEU A 118 19.13 -12.01 -0.98
N PHE A 119 18.05 -12.63 -1.50
CA PHE A 119 18.04 -13.97 -2.11
C PHE A 119 18.67 -15.10 -1.26
N GLY A 120 18.44 -15.05 0.05
CA GLY A 120 19.00 -16.00 1.00
C GLY A 120 20.46 -15.73 1.36
N ARG A 121 20.97 -14.52 1.12
CA ARG A 121 22.23 -14.00 1.65
C ARG A 121 21.93 -12.74 2.46
N THR A 122 22.85 -12.36 3.36
CA THR A 122 22.69 -11.18 4.21
C THR A 122 23.76 -10.17 3.86
N LEU A 123 23.35 -8.96 3.46
CA LEU A 123 24.23 -7.81 3.29
C LEU A 123 24.24 -7.01 4.59
N ALA A 124 25.39 -6.93 5.25
CA ALA A 124 25.58 -6.13 6.44
C ALA A 124 26.34 -4.86 6.08
N ILE A 125 25.71 -3.70 6.25
CA ILE A 125 26.32 -2.38 6.04
C ILE A 125 26.49 -1.74 7.41
N ARG A 126 27.74 -1.50 7.81
CA ARG A 126 28.07 -0.80 9.05
C ARG A 126 28.56 0.59 8.71
N SER A 127 27.87 1.60 9.26
CA SER A 127 28.30 2.99 9.17
C SER A 127 29.09 3.36 10.43
N GLY A 128 30.39 3.64 10.26
CA GLY A 128 31.20 4.23 11.30
C GLY A 128 31.11 5.75 11.19
N PHE A 129 30.38 6.41 12.09
CA PHE A 129 30.32 7.87 12.17
C PHE A 129 31.73 8.48 12.15
N GLY A 130 32.10 9.11 11.03
CA GLY A 130 33.40 9.76 10.82
C GLY A 130 34.61 8.83 10.61
N ARG A 131 34.45 7.50 10.59
CA ARG A 131 35.56 6.53 10.43
C ARG A 131 35.48 5.65 9.19
N GLY A 132 34.53 5.97 8.30
CA GLY A 132 34.29 5.23 7.06
C GLY A 132 33.20 4.17 7.21
N PHE A 133 33.01 3.34 6.19
CA PHE A 133 31.97 2.31 6.20
C PHE A 133 32.55 0.94 5.83
N GLU A 134 31.89 -0.09 6.33
CA GLU A 134 32.22 -1.48 6.07
C GLU A 134 30.98 -2.18 5.54
N MET A 135 31.10 -2.79 4.36
CA MET A 135 30.06 -3.61 3.75
C MET A 135 30.56 -5.06 3.71
N VAL A 136 29.80 -5.95 4.32
CA VAL A 136 30.09 -7.39 4.37
C VAL A 136 28.93 -8.15 3.74
N VAL A 137 29.21 -9.01 2.77
CA VAL A 137 28.25 -9.96 2.20
C VAL A 137 28.48 -11.31 2.86
N VAL A 138 27.47 -11.82 3.55
CA VAL A 138 27.52 -13.12 4.24
C VAL A 138 26.66 -14.13 3.49
N GLY A 139 27.23 -15.30 3.22
CA GLY A 139 26.57 -16.42 2.57
C GLY A 139 25.59 -17.17 3.47
N ARG A 140 24.84 -18.11 2.88
CA ARG A 140 23.86 -18.97 3.59
C ARG A 140 24.44 -19.73 4.78
N THR A 141 25.73 -20.07 4.73
CA THR A 141 26.45 -20.81 5.76
C THR A 141 27.04 -19.90 6.84
N GLY A 142 26.79 -18.59 6.79
CA GLY A 142 27.42 -17.62 7.69
C GLY A 142 28.86 -17.25 7.30
N ALA A 143 29.41 -17.83 6.23
CA ALA A 143 30.73 -17.47 5.73
C ALA A 143 30.72 -16.11 5.03
N GLU A 144 31.72 -15.27 5.32
CA GLU A 144 31.96 -14.00 4.65
C GLU A 144 32.38 -14.25 3.19
N ILE A 145 31.56 -13.79 2.24
CA ILE A 145 31.80 -13.93 0.80
C ILE A 145 32.59 -12.73 0.29
N LEU A 146 32.28 -11.53 0.79
CA LEU A 146 32.87 -10.28 0.30
C LEU A 146 32.93 -9.25 1.42
N LYS A 147 34.10 -8.61 1.55
CA LYS A 147 34.33 -7.48 2.46
C LYS A 147 34.78 -6.27 1.66
N ILE A 148 34.08 -5.15 1.81
CA ILE A 148 34.52 -3.85 1.30
C ILE A 148 34.56 -2.89 2.47
N SER A 149 35.76 -2.43 2.84
CA SER A 149 35.95 -1.45 3.90
C SER A 149 36.66 -0.21 3.36
N VAL A 150 36.12 0.97 3.67
CA VAL A 150 36.78 2.24 3.39
C VAL A 150 37.10 2.90 4.71
N THR A 151 38.37 3.22 4.97
CA THR A 151 38.87 3.67 6.29
C THR A 151 38.93 5.20 6.46
N SER A 152 38.59 5.99 5.43
CA SER A 152 38.58 7.45 5.50
C SER A 152 37.78 8.07 4.35
N MET A 153 36.72 8.84 4.65
CA MET A 153 35.97 9.59 3.63
C MET A 153 36.77 10.76 3.04
N ALA A 154 37.75 11.32 3.78
CA ALA A 154 38.60 12.41 3.30
C ALA A 154 39.51 11.99 2.13
N ARG A 155 39.91 10.71 2.07
CA ARG A 155 40.65 10.17 0.91
C ARG A 155 39.75 9.73 -0.24
N ALA A 156 38.48 9.40 0.03
CA ALA A 156 37.49 9.08 -1.01
C ALA A 156 37.07 10.33 -1.81
N ALA A 157 37.00 11.50 -1.15
CA ALA A 157 36.70 12.78 -1.81
C ALA A 157 37.82 13.25 -2.76
N ALA A 158 39.09 12.96 -2.46
CA ALA A 158 40.23 13.31 -3.32
C ALA A 158 40.36 12.45 -4.58
N ILE A 159 39.65 11.31 -4.65
CA ILE A 159 39.61 10.40 -5.82
C ILE A 159 38.26 10.57 -6.58
N GLY A 160 37.42 11.51 -6.14
CA GLY A 160 36.01 11.65 -6.52
C GLY A 160 35.69 12.07 -7.95
N SER A 161 36.67 12.25 -8.85
CA SER A 161 36.40 12.55 -10.26
C SER A 161 36.40 11.32 -11.18
N VAL A 162 36.70 10.11 -10.69
CA VAL A 162 36.78 8.89 -11.54
C VAL A 162 35.86 7.73 -11.08
N VAL A 163 35.19 7.81 -9.92
CA VAL A 163 34.59 6.62 -9.27
C VAL A 163 33.05 6.51 -9.34
N THR A 164 32.31 7.41 -9.99
CA THR A 164 30.85 7.25 -10.13
C THR A 164 30.40 6.19 -11.13
N LEU A 165 31.31 5.66 -11.97
CA LEU A 165 31.01 4.55 -12.89
C LEU A 165 31.33 3.16 -12.33
N VAL A 166 32.25 3.03 -11.37
CA VAL A 166 32.81 1.73 -10.98
C VAL A 166 31.90 0.88 -10.07
N PRO A 167 31.19 1.40 -9.05
CA PRO A 167 30.35 0.56 -8.20
C PRO A 167 29.14 0.01 -8.95
N THR A 168 28.52 0.83 -9.80
CA THR A 168 27.38 0.42 -10.62
C THR A 168 27.80 -0.56 -11.72
N PHE A 169 28.96 -0.35 -12.36
CA PHE A 169 29.49 -1.32 -13.32
C PHE A 169 29.97 -2.61 -12.65
N VAL A 170 30.59 -2.59 -11.48
CA VAL A 170 31.07 -3.80 -10.79
C VAL A 170 29.91 -4.66 -10.29
N VAL A 171 28.83 -4.05 -9.79
CA VAL A 171 27.62 -4.77 -9.39
C VAL A 171 26.89 -5.36 -10.61
N VAL A 172 26.82 -4.62 -11.73
CA VAL A 172 26.18 -5.11 -12.96
C VAL A 172 27.04 -6.17 -13.68
N PHE A 173 28.36 -6.00 -13.78
CA PHE A 173 29.26 -6.97 -14.45
C PHE A 173 29.58 -8.21 -13.64
N LEU A 174 29.48 -8.19 -12.30
CA LEU A 174 29.67 -9.40 -11.49
C LEU A 174 28.39 -10.25 -11.39
N ILE A 175 27.22 -9.64 -11.51
CA ILE A 175 25.93 -10.34 -11.39
C ILE A 175 25.46 -10.92 -12.74
N LEU A 176 25.72 -10.25 -13.86
CA LEU A 176 25.24 -10.72 -15.18
C LEU A 176 25.86 -12.04 -15.71
N PRO A 177 27.15 -12.36 -15.48
CA PRO A 177 27.72 -13.64 -15.94
C PRO A 177 27.24 -14.84 -15.11
N TRP A 178 26.90 -14.63 -13.84
CA TRP A 178 26.39 -15.67 -12.94
C TRP A 178 24.92 -16.00 -13.20
N ALA A 179 24.12 -15.01 -13.61
CA ALA A 179 22.72 -15.24 -14.00
C ALA A 179 22.56 -16.03 -15.32
N ARG A 180 23.64 -16.20 -16.11
CA ARG A 180 23.61 -16.87 -17.42
C ARG A 180 24.19 -18.29 -17.46
N ARG A 181 24.77 -18.82 -16.37
CA ARG A 181 25.60 -20.04 -16.46
C ARG A 181 25.05 -21.34 -15.83
N ASP A 182 23.86 -21.35 -15.23
CA ASP A 182 23.32 -22.61 -14.67
C ASP A 182 22.25 -23.23 -15.58
N GLY A 183 22.71 -23.84 -16.67
CA GLY A 183 21.96 -24.78 -17.49
C GLY A 183 22.51 -26.20 -17.30
N ASN A 184 22.06 -26.90 -16.25
CA ASN A 184 21.81 -28.35 -16.15
C ASN A 184 21.87 -28.80 -14.68
N PRO A 185 20.75 -29.22 -14.04
CA PRO A 185 20.83 -30.07 -12.87
C PRO A 185 20.86 -31.52 -13.31
N THR A 186 22.01 -32.17 -13.13
CA THR A 186 22.09 -33.63 -13.10
C THR A 186 21.23 -34.13 -11.94
N ARG A 187 20.34 -35.07 -12.26
CA ARG A 187 19.38 -35.72 -11.37
C ARG A 187 20.11 -36.34 -10.17
N GLN A 188 19.87 -35.83 -8.96
CA GLN A 188 20.22 -36.52 -7.73
C GLN A 188 18.91 -36.84 -6.98
N GLU A 189 18.60 -38.13 -6.96
CA GLU A 189 17.46 -38.71 -6.27
C GLU A 189 17.78 -38.74 -4.76
N VAL A 190 17.12 -37.89 -3.99
CA VAL A 190 17.22 -37.89 -2.53
C VAL A 190 16.22 -38.91 -2.00
N GLN A 191 16.72 -40.05 -1.54
CA GLN A 191 15.96 -40.99 -0.71
C GLN A 191 15.70 -40.36 0.66
N TYR A 192 14.43 -40.22 1.02
CA TYR A 192 14.01 -39.87 2.38
C TYR A 192 14.01 -41.13 3.23
N ALA A 193 14.86 -41.17 4.25
CA ALA A 193 14.74 -42.13 5.34
C ALA A 193 13.66 -41.65 6.31
N GLU A 194 12.64 -42.47 6.51
CA GLU A 194 11.62 -42.27 7.54
C GLU A 194 12.25 -42.44 8.93
N GLY A 195 12.09 -41.41 9.78
CA GLY A 195 12.48 -41.42 11.19
C GLY A 195 11.31 -40.96 12.07
N PRO A 196 11.15 -41.52 13.28
CA PRO A 196 9.87 -41.54 13.99
C PRO A 196 9.51 -40.21 14.65
N LEU A 197 8.19 -39.99 14.73
CA LEU A 197 7.51 -38.86 15.36
C LEU A 197 7.91 -38.70 16.84
N GLY A 198 8.67 -37.64 17.13
CA GLY A 198 8.92 -37.14 18.48
C GLY A 198 8.16 -35.83 18.70
N SER A 199 7.27 -35.82 19.67
CA SER A 199 6.61 -34.64 20.23
C SER A 199 7.63 -33.71 20.92
N SER A 200 7.69 -32.42 20.56
CA SER A 200 8.38 -31.42 21.36
C SER A 200 7.79 -30.02 21.18
N GLY A 201 7.73 -29.29 22.29
CA GLY A 201 6.98 -28.05 22.46
C GLY A 201 7.50 -26.85 21.66
N PHE A 202 6.60 -25.89 21.49
CA PHE A 202 6.91 -24.55 20.98
C PHE A 202 7.86 -23.83 21.94
N GLY A 203 9.15 -23.84 21.60
CA GLY A 203 10.16 -22.99 22.23
C GLY A 203 10.05 -21.57 21.71
N SER A 204 9.85 -20.62 22.62
CA SER A 204 9.90 -19.18 22.38
C SER A 204 11.35 -18.71 22.19
N SER A 205 11.82 -18.60 20.95
CA SER A 205 13.02 -17.82 20.63
C SER A 205 13.08 -17.47 19.14
N GLY A 206 13.09 -16.16 18.84
CA GLY A 206 13.58 -15.62 17.57
C GLY A 206 12.50 -15.32 16.52
N PHE A 207 12.00 -14.08 16.53
CA PHE A 207 11.39 -13.45 15.35
C PHE A 207 12.42 -13.45 14.21
N GLY A 208 12.37 -14.44 13.32
CA GLY A 208 13.36 -14.61 12.26
C GLY A 208 12.85 -15.20 10.94
N ALA A 209 11.56 -15.52 10.84
CA ALA A 209 10.94 -15.76 9.54
C ALA A 209 10.42 -14.40 9.04
N PRO A 210 10.90 -13.88 7.90
CA PRO A 210 10.21 -12.77 7.26
C PRO A 210 8.74 -13.19 7.04
N PRO A 211 7.75 -12.31 7.30
CA PRO A 211 6.39 -12.61 6.92
C PRO A 211 6.41 -12.99 5.43
N PRO A 212 5.63 -14.02 5.00
CA PRO A 212 5.49 -14.30 3.58
C PRO A 212 5.15 -13.00 2.85
N PRO A 213 5.68 -12.76 1.64
CA PRO A 213 5.41 -11.52 0.91
C PRO A 213 3.90 -11.30 0.91
N MET A 214 3.48 -10.22 1.59
CA MET A 214 2.07 -9.88 1.85
C MET A 214 1.38 -9.34 0.58
N ASP A 215 1.87 -9.73 -0.59
CA ASP A 215 1.25 -9.42 -1.87
C ASP A 215 0.05 -10.35 -2.07
N SER A 216 -1.03 -9.90 -1.42
CA SER A 216 -2.37 -9.79 -1.98
C SER A 216 -2.96 -11.07 -2.55
N LEU A 217 -3.17 -12.08 -1.72
CA LEU A 217 -4.29 -12.97 -2.03
C LEU A 217 -5.59 -12.21 -1.74
N ASP A 218 -6.10 -11.56 -2.78
CA ASP A 218 -7.28 -10.74 -2.71
C ASP A 218 -8.50 -11.65 -2.53
N ILE A 219 -9.25 -11.36 -1.46
CA ILE A 219 -10.64 -11.77 -1.32
C ILE A 219 -11.47 -10.53 -1.61
N ASN A 220 -12.37 -10.65 -2.59
CA ASN A 220 -13.31 -9.59 -2.94
C ASN A 220 -14.71 -10.10 -2.61
N ALA A 221 -15.49 -9.30 -1.89
CA ALA A 221 -16.88 -9.63 -1.58
C ALA A 221 -17.79 -8.47 -1.96
N ALA A 222 -18.98 -8.79 -2.48
CA ALA A 222 -20.01 -7.82 -2.80
C ALA A 222 -21.40 -8.39 -2.50
N PRO A 223 -22.33 -7.56 -2.00
CA PRO A 223 -23.71 -7.98 -1.75
C PRO A 223 -24.51 -8.06 -3.05
N ALA A 224 -25.18 -9.19 -3.31
CA ALA A 224 -26.14 -9.36 -4.40
C ALA A 224 -27.51 -9.72 -3.81
N GLY A 225 -28.25 -8.69 -3.39
CA GLY A 225 -29.48 -8.85 -2.62
C GLY A 225 -29.18 -9.43 -1.24
N ASP A 226 -29.80 -10.56 -0.91
CA ASP A 226 -29.57 -11.31 0.34
C ASP A 226 -28.35 -12.24 0.28
N LEU A 227 -27.65 -12.27 -0.85
CA LEU A 227 -26.50 -13.13 -1.10
C LEU A 227 -25.21 -12.32 -0.97
N SER A 228 -24.11 -12.98 -0.61
CA SER A 228 -22.77 -12.42 -0.80
C SER A 228 -22.06 -13.22 -1.88
N VAL A 229 -21.53 -12.52 -2.88
CA VAL A 229 -20.62 -13.10 -3.88
C VAL A 229 -19.21 -12.87 -3.40
N ILE A 230 -18.40 -13.94 -3.37
CA ILE A 230 -17.01 -13.89 -2.93
C ILE A 230 -16.14 -14.42 -4.06
N VAL A 231 -15.14 -13.65 -4.48
CA VAL A 231 -14.13 -14.06 -5.46
C VAL A 231 -12.77 -14.11 -4.78
N THR A 232 -12.05 -15.21 -4.97
CA THR A 232 -10.70 -15.40 -4.46
C THR A 232 -9.82 -16.16 -5.47
N GLN A 233 -8.51 -16.08 -5.30
CA GLN A 233 -7.55 -16.86 -6.08
C GLN A 233 -7.29 -18.21 -5.40
N GLY A 234 -7.63 -19.29 -6.10
CA GLY A 234 -7.37 -20.69 -5.73
C GLY A 234 -6.18 -21.29 -6.47
N GLY A 235 -5.74 -22.49 -6.06
CA GLY A 235 -4.55 -23.21 -6.57
C GLY A 235 -4.53 -23.57 -8.07
N GLY A 236 -5.51 -23.11 -8.85
CA GLY A 236 -5.56 -23.26 -10.31
C GLY A 236 -6.21 -22.10 -11.05
N GLY A 237 -6.55 -20.99 -10.37
CA GLY A 237 -7.24 -19.85 -10.98
C GLY A 237 -8.19 -19.15 -10.02
N LEU A 238 -9.02 -18.26 -10.56
CA LEU A 238 -10.03 -17.54 -9.79
C LEU A 238 -11.25 -18.43 -9.50
N ILE A 239 -11.79 -18.32 -8.29
CA ILE A 239 -12.97 -19.07 -7.84
C ILE A 239 -13.97 -18.07 -7.27
N ALA A 240 -15.22 -18.16 -7.72
CA ALA A 240 -16.36 -17.52 -7.08
C ALA A 240 -17.10 -18.51 -6.18
N LYS A 241 -17.44 -18.10 -4.96
CA LYS A 241 -18.36 -18.79 -4.06
C LYS A 241 -19.52 -17.86 -3.72
N ILE A 242 -20.69 -18.43 -3.49
CA ILE A 242 -21.89 -17.70 -3.07
C ILE A 242 -22.18 -18.06 -1.62
N TRP A 243 -22.44 -17.07 -0.79
CA TRP A 243 -22.90 -17.24 0.57
C TRP A 243 -24.36 -16.78 0.70
N ASN A 244 -25.22 -17.64 1.26
CA ASN A 244 -26.63 -17.35 1.49
C ASN A 244 -27.01 -17.76 2.92
N ARG A 245 -27.16 -16.78 3.81
CA ARG A 245 -27.74 -16.96 5.16
C ARG A 245 -27.23 -18.21 5.88
N GLY A 246 -25.91 -18.36 5.97
CA GLY A 246 -25.26 -19.50 6.63
C GLY A 246 -24.84 -20.64 5.69
N LYS A 247 -25.31 -20.69 4.45
CA LYS A 247 -25.01 -21.81 3.53
C LYS A 247 -24.08 -21.35 2.41
N TRP A 248 -23.07 -22.18 2.14
CA TRP A 248 -22.24 -22.06 0.95
C TRP A 248 -22.96 -22.67 -0.26
N GLY A 249 -23.01 -21.92 -1.35
CA GLY A 249 -23.30 -22.45 -2.67
C GLY A 249 -22.13 -23.22 -3.27
N ALA A 250 -22.34 -23.81 -4.44
CA ALA A 250 -21.28 -24.48 -5.18
C ALA A 250 -20.17 -23.47 -5.57
N ALA A 251 -18.92 -23.94 -5.53
CA ALA A 251 -17.80 -23.17 -6.05
C ALA A 251 -17.85 -23.14 -7.58
N MET A 252 -17.66 -21.96 -8.15
CA MET A 252 -17.67 -21.72 -9.60
C MET A 252 -16.28 -21.26 -10.02
N ALA A 253 -15.61 -22.04 -10.86
CA ALA A 253 -14.34 -21.62 -11.43
C ALA A 253 -14.59 -20.48 -12.43
N LEU A 254 -13.82 -19.39 -12.32
CA LEU A 254 -13.80 -18.32 -13.30
C LEU A 254 -12.91 -18.76 -14.46
N PRO A 255 -13.44 -18.89 -15.69
CA PRO A 255 -12.64 -19.32 -16.83
C PRO A 255 -11.45 -18.38 -17.05
N SER A 256 -10.25 -18.96 -17.17
CA SER A 256 -9.04 -18.21 -17.52
C SER A 256 -9.14 -17.65 -18.95
N LEU A 257 -8.69 -16.41 -19.15
CA LEU A 257 -8.56 -15.81 -20.49
C LEU A 257 -7.44 -16.43 -21.31
N ALA A 258 -6.38 -16.87 -20.66
CA ALA A 258 -5.26 -17.50 -21.35
C ALA A 258 -5.40 -19.03 -21.26
N PRO A 259 -5.17 -19.77 -22.36
CA PRO A 259 -4.86 -21.20 -22.24
C PRO A 259 -3.63 -21.32 -21.32
N PRO A 260 -3.56 -22.33 -20.44
CA PRO A 260 -2.40 -22.54 -19.59
C PRO A 260 -1.17 -22.70 -20.49
N SER A 261 -0.40 -21.64 -20.65
CA SER A 261 0.85 -21.69 -21.38
C SER A 261 1.77 -22.58 -20.56
N ARG A 262 2.35 -23.62 -21.19
CA ARG A 262 3.22 -24.61 -20.54
C ARG A 262 4.53 -24.04 -19.99
N GLY A 263 4.67 -22.71 -19.90
CA GLY A 263 5.79 -22.04 -19.27
C GLY A 263 5.48 -21.72 -17.81
N LEU A 264 6.53 -21.58 -17.00
CA LEU A 264 6.48 -21.04 -15.65
C LEU A 264 6.02 -19.58 -15.72
N VAL A 265 4.72 -19.35 -15.92
CA VAL A 265 4.10 -18.05 -15.66
C VAL A 265 4.17 -17.90 -14.15
N LEU A 266 5.01 -16.98 -13.68
CA LEU A 266 4.91 -16.48 -12.32
C LEU A 266 3.45 -16.06 -12.14
N GLN A 267 2.69 -16.85 -11.38
CA GLN A 267 1.32 -16.52 -10.99
C GLN A 267 1.40 -15.27 -10.13
N GLY A 268 1.44 -14.10 -10.77
CA GLY A 268 1.20 -12.84 -10.10
C GLY A 268 -0.16 -12.92 -9.44
N SER A 269 -0.27 -12.34 -8.25
CA SER A 269 -1.57 -12.06 -7.65
C SER A 269 -2.42 -11.31 -8.68
N VAL A 270 -3.62 -11.82 -8.93
CA VAL A 270 -4.59 -11.09 -9.74
C VAL A 270 -5.19 -10.03 -8.84
N MET A 271 -4.79 -8.77 -9.03
CA MET A 271 -5.48 -7.66 -8.41
C MET A 271 -6.89 -7.58 -9.00
N GLY A 272 -7.89 -7.64 -8.12
CA GLY A 272 -9.28 -7.73 -8.51
C GLY A 272 -10.18 -6.76 -7.77
N THR A 273 -11.36 -6.55 -8.32
CA THR A 273 -12.45 -5.80 -7.69
C THR A 273 -13.78 -6.44 -8.05
N LEU A 274 -14.76 -6.32 -7.15
CA LEU A 274 -16.09 -6.88 -7.31
C LEU A 274 -17.12 -5.82 -6.95
N ALA A 275 -18.12 -5.62 -7.80
CA ALA A 275 -19.29 -4.82 -7.49
C ALA A 275 -20.55 -5.58 -7.88
N SER A 276 -21.70 -5.18 -7.33
CA SER A 276 -23.00 -5.79 -7.63
C SER A 276 -24.06 -4.73 -7.88
N ASP A 277 -24.97 -5.05 -8.79
CA ASP A 277 -26.19 -4.29 -9.07
C ASP A 277 -27.39 -4.72 -8.21
N GLY A 278 -27.17 -5.63 -7.25
CA GLY A 278 -28.20 -6.23 -6.40
C GLY A 278 -28.76 -7.56 -6.94
N GLU A 279 -28.65 -7.84 -8.24
CA GLU A 279 -29.09 -9.10 -8.84
C GLU A 279 -27.89 -9.96 -9.30
N ASN A 280 -26.90 -9.32 -9.89
CA ASN A 280 -25.68 -9.88 -10.45
C ASN A 280 -24.47 -9.21 -9.80
N ALA A 281 -23.31 -9.84 -9.94
CA ALA A 281 -22.04 -9.22 -9.63
C ALA A 281 -21.13 -9.24 -10.85
N VAL A 282 -20.30 -8.20 -10.99
CA VAL A 282 -19.23 -8.14 -11.98
C VAL A 282 -17.90 -8.09 -11.25
N PHE A 283 -17.06 -9.09 -11.52
CA PHE A 283 -15.67 -9.11 -11.09
C PHE A 283 -14.80 -8.56 -12.23
N VAL A 284 -13.87 -7.67 -11.92
CA VAL A 284 -12.82 -7.22 -12.85
C VAL A 284 -11.47 -7.54 -12.24
N GLY A 285 -10.59 -8.17 -13.03
CA GLY A 285 -9.25 -8.55 -12.60
C GLY A 285 -8.20 -8.24 -13.64
N SER A 286 -6.96 -8.03 -13.18
CA SER A 286 -5.80 -7.90 -14.06
C SER A 286 -5.32 -9.27 -14.58
N SER A 287 -4.88 -9.28 -15.84
CA SER A 287 -4.32 -10.47 -16.49
C SER A 287 -3.10 -10.06 -17.33
N PRO A 288 -2.26 -11.02 -17.76
CA PRO A 288 -1.15 -10.71 -18.67
C PRO A 288 -1.58 -10.06 -19.99
N GLN A 289 -2.86 -10.16 -20.38
CA GLN A 289 -3.41 -9.56 -21.60
C GLN A 289 -4.07 -8.19 -21.34
N GLY A 290 -4.11 -7.71 -20.11
CA GLY A 290 -4.85 -6.52 -19.69
C GLY A 290 -6.00 -6.85 -18.75
N LEU A 291 -6.99 -5.96 -18.66
CA LEU A 291 -8.15 -6.16 -17.78
C LEU A 291 -9.22 -7.04 -18.42
N ALA A 292 -9.91 -7.79 -17.55
CA ALA A 292 -10.96 -8.71 -17.92
C ALA A 292 -12.13 -8.62 -16.94
N SER A 293 -13.35 -8.82 -17.42
CA SER A 293 -14.55 -8.88 -16.59
C SER A 293 -15.20 -10.26 -16.60
N TRP A 294 -15.81 -10.62 -15.48
CA TRP A 294 -16.63 -11.82 -15.32
C TRP A 294 -17.97 -11.44 -14.71
N ARG A 295 -19.07 -11.74 -15.40
CA ARG A 295 -20.42 -11.66 -14.83
C ARG A 295 -20.70 -12.92 -14.01
N ILE A 296 -21.09 -12.72 -12.76
CA ILE A 296 -21.52 -13.75 -11.82
C ILE A 296 -23.01 -13.54 -11.57
N ALA A 297 -23.83 -14.54 -11.90
CA ALA A 297 -25.27 -14.53 -11.68
C ALA A 297 -25.57 -15.46 -10.49
N PRO A 298 -25.61 -14.94 -9.25
CA PRO A 298 -25.63 -15.76 -8.04
C PRO A 298 -26.92 -16.57 -7.89
N VAL A 299 -28.06 -16.03 -8.32
CA VAL A 299 -29.34 -16.76 -8.30
C VAL A 299 -29.32 -17.95 -9.28
N GLU A 300 -28.68 -17.78 -10.44
CA GLU A 300 -28.53 -18.83 -11.45
C GLU A 300 -27.44 -19.84 -11.07
N GLY A 301 -26.56 -19.50 -10.11
CA GLY A 301 -25.36 -20.30 -9.81
C GLY A 301 -24.42 -20.38 -11.01
N ALA A 302 -24.34 -19.33 -11.82
CA ALA A 302 -23.63 -19.32 -13.09
C ALA A 302 -22.57 -18.20 -13.16
N VAL A 303 -21.45 -18.52 -13.82
CA VAL A 303 -20.40 -17.55 -14.18
C VAL A 303 -20.29 -17.54 -15.69
N ARG A 304 -20.36 -16.34 -16.30
CA ARG A 304 -20.11 -16.19 -17.74
C ARG A 304 -18.61 -16.22 -18.02
N ALA A 305 -18.26 -16.59 -19.25
CA ALA A 305 -16.89 -16.53 -19.73
C ALA A 305 -16.32 -15.11 -19.57
N ALA A 306 -15.01 -15.05 -19.32
CA ALA A 306 -14.29 -13.80 -19.20
C ALA A 306 -14.45 -12.95 -20.47
N THR A 307 -14.71 -11.66 -20.30
CA THR A 307 -14.76 -10.69 -21.39
C THR A 307 -13.50 -9.84 -21.34
N PRO A 308 -12.61 -9.92 -22.35
CA PRO A 308 -11.47 -9.02 -22.45
C PRO A 308 -11.93 -7.57 -22.65
N LEU A 309 -11.48 -6.65 -21.82
CA LEU A 309 -11.85 -5.24 -21.92
C LEU A 309 -11.01 -4.44 -22.93
N GLN A 310 -10.03 -5.09 -23.59
CA GLN A 310 -9.11 -4.48 -24.57
C GLN A 310 -8.35 -3.26 -24.03
N VAL A 311 -8.14 -3.18 -22.71
CA VAL A 311 -7.37 -2.12 -22.05
C VAL A 311 -6.24 -2.69 -21.22
N GLN A 312 -5.10 -1.98 -21.22
CA GLN A 312 -3.95 -2.29 -20.38
C GLN A 312 -4.01 -1.48 -19.09
N GLY A 313 -3.77 -2.16 -17.97
CA GLY A 313 -3.80 -1.53 -16.67
C GLY A 313 -3.84 -2.52 -15.52
N ASP A 314 -3.83 -1.97 -14.32
CA ASP A 314 -3.79 -2.70 -13.06
C ASP A 314 -4.58 -1.94 -11.98
N ALA A 315 -4.69 -2.55 -10.79
CA ALA A 315 -5.42 -2.02 -9.64
C ALA A 315 -6.84 -1.53 -9.99
N PRO A 316 -7.69 -2.37 -10.62
CA PRO A 316 -9.04 -1.96 -10.97
C PRO A 316 -9.86 -1.67 -9.69
N ASP A 317 -10.80 -0.74 -9.80
CA ASP A 317 -11.91 -0.56 -8.85
C ASP A 317 -13.22 -0.39 -9.58
N LEU A 318 -14.29 -0.91 -8.98
CA LEU A 318 -15.59 -1.00 -9.61
C LEU A 318 -16.67 -0.56 -8.64
N CYS A 319 -17.61 0.26 -9.09
CA CYS A 319 -18.84 0.52 -8.37
C CYS A 319 -20.06 0.38 -9.29
N TRP A 320 -21.21 0.08 -8.70
CA TRP A 320 -22.49 0.14 -9.41
C TRP A 320 -23.06 1.55 -9.32
N ASP A 321 -23.51 2.07 -10.45
CA ASP A 321 -23.86 3.48 -10.59
C ASP A 321 -25.39 3.72 -10.55
N GLY A 322 -26.17 2.64 -10.49
CA GLY A 322 -27.63 2.60 -10.62
C GLY A 322 -28.14 1.99 -11.93
N ASP A 323 -27.36 2.11 -13.00
CA ASP A 323 -27.71 1.65 -14.36
C ASP A 323 -26.61 0.79 -15.01
N ARG A 324 -25.35 1.13 -14.72
CA ARG A 324 -24.14 0.48 -15.25
C ARG A 324 -23.06 0.42 -14.17
N TYR A 325 -22.01 -0.34 -14.42
CA TYR A 325 -20.82 -0.30 -13.56
C TYR A 325 -19.86 0.78 -14.03
N LEU A 326 -19.23 1.49 -13.10
CA LEU A 326 -18.10 2.37 -13.38
C LEU A 326 -16.82 1.67 -12.96
N LEU A 327 -15.94 1.45 -13.94
CA LEU A 327 -14.63 0.82 -13.76
C LEU A 327 -13.55 1.90 -13.82
N ALA A 328 -12.78 2.07 -12.76
CA ALA A 328 -11.56 2.87 -12.73
C ALA A 328 -10.34 1.97 -12.61
N TRP A 329 -9.21 2.32 -13.23
CA TRP A 329 -7.98 1.55 -13.12
C TRP A 329 -6.76 2.42 -13.37
N THR A 330 -5.59 1.90 -13.02
CA THR A 330 -4.31 2.56 -13.27
C THR A 330 -3.63 1.99 -14.49
N SER A 331 -3.17 2.85 -15.38
CA SER A 331 -2.32 2.49 -16.51
C SER A 331 -0.95 3.14 -16.35
N PHE A 332 0.11 2.39 -16.65
CA PHE A 332 1.49 2.86 -16.58
C PHE A 332 1.97 3.24 -17.97
N GLY A 333 2.44 4.47 -18.12
CA GLY A 333 3.01 4.94 -19.38
C GLY A 333 4.34 5.66 -19.18
N PRO A 334 5.00 6.08 -20.28
CA PRO A 334 6.27 6.81 -20.23
C PRO A 334 6.19 8.15 -19.48
N ARG A 335 4.98 8.68 -19.25
CA ARG A 335 4.73 9.94 -18.54
C ARG A 335 4.28 9.73 -17.09
N GLY A 336 4.45 8.53 -16.55
CA GLY A 336 3.99 8.15 -15.21
C GLY A 336 2.63 7.44 -15.23
N SER A 337 2.11 7.20 -14.03
CA SER A 337 0.83 6.53 -13.80
C SER A 337 -0.35 7.44 -14.15
N ARG A 338 -1.40 6.85 -14.73
CA ARG A 338 -2.64 7.53 -15.12
C ARG A 338 -3.83 6.75 -14.59
N ILE A 339 -4.87 7.45 -14.14
CA ILE A 339 -6.15 6.82 -13.84
C ILE A 339 -7.08 6.97 -15.03
N TRP A 340 -7.57 5.83 -15.50
CA TRP A 340 -8.54 5.71 -16.58
C TRP A 340 -9.87 5.24 -16.00
N MET A 341 -10.95 5.51 -16.74
CA MET A 341 -12.28 5.05 -16.39
C MET A 341 -13.09 4.69 -17.64
N MET A 342 -13.98 3.71 -17.51
CA MET A 342 -15.00 3.36 -18.49
C MET A 342 -16.25 2.88 -17.76
N SER A 343 -17.36 2.76 -18.48
CA SER A 343 -18.54 2.08 -17.99
C SER A 343 -18.62 0.67 -18.54
N LEU A 344 -19.14 -0.25 -17.74
CA LEU A 344 -19.52 -1.60 -18.16
C LEU A 344 -21.04 -1.76 -18.00
N ASP A 345 -21.71 -2.43 -18.94
CA ASP A 345 -23.12 -2.77 -18.80
C ASP A 345 -23.36 -3.82 -17.69
N ARG A 346 -24.62 -4.18 -17.45
CA ARG A 346 -25.00 -5.22 -16.48
C ARG A 346 -24.39 -6.59 -16.76
N GLN A 347 -23.93 -6.82 -17.98
CA GLN A 347 -23.28 -8.04 -18.42
C GLN A 347 -21.75 -7.98 -18.28
N GLY A 348 -21.21 -6.87 -17.77
CA GLY A 348 -19.78 -6.62 -17.64
C GLY A 348 -19.09 -6.30 -18.96
N GLN A 349 -19.84 -6.03 -20.03
CA GLN A 349 -19.27 -5.62 -21.33
C GLN A 349 -18.99 -4.12 -21.32
N PRO A 350 -17.96 -3.64 -22.05
CA PRO A 350 -17.73 -2.21 -22.22
C PRO A 350 -18.97 -1.50 -22.79
N ALA A 351 -19.48 -0.50 -22.06
CA ALA A 351 -20.59 0.35 -22.45
C ALA A 351 -20.13 1.76 -22.89
N SER A 352 -18.85 2.08 -22.70
CA SER A 352 -18.23 3.31 -23.18
C SER A 352 -16.77 3.08 -23.54
N GLU A 353 -16.18 4.03 -24.26
CA GLU A 353 -14.73 4.08 -24.44
C GLU A 353 -14.00 4.40 -23.13
N ALA A 354 -12.74 3.98 -23.05
CA ALA A 354 -11.85 4.33 -21.95
C ALA A 354 -11.50 5.82 -22.00
N THR A 355 -11.75 6.52 -20.91
CA THR A 355 -11.48 7.95 -20.76
C THR A 355 -10.39 8.15 -19.71
N GLU A 356 -9.33 8.89 -20.06
CA GLU A 356 -8.30 9.27 -19.10
C GLU A 356 -8.87 10.33 -18.15
N LEU A 357 -8.91 10.07 -16.85
CA LEU A 357 -9.39 11.03 -15.85
C LEU A 357 -8.26 11.85 -15.26
N ILE A 358 -7.15 11.21 -14.89
CA ILE A 358 -6.06 11.87 -14.18
C ILE A 358 -4.75 11.55 -14.87
N THR A 359 -4.05 12.60 -15.29
CA THR A 359 -2.66 12.52 -15.73
C THR A 359 -1.77 12.73 -14.51
N GLY A 360 -1.02 11.72 -14.08
CA GLY A 360 0.02 11.90 -13.08
C GLY A 360 0.97 13.02 -13.53
N SER A 361 1.26 13.98 -12.66
CA SER A 361 2.10 15.13 -12.98
C SER A 361 3.58 14.72 -13.02
N GLY A 362 3.99 13.90 -14.00
CA GLY A 362 5.37 13.58 -14.42
C GLY A 362 6.35 13.01 -13.39
N ILE A 363 6.09 13.13 -12.09
CA ILE A 363 6.99 12.85 -10.97
C ILE A 363 6.45 11.68 -10.14
N GLU A 364 5.15 11.37 -10.24
CA GLU A 364 4.52 10.23 -9.59
C GLU A 364 4.81 8.95 -10.41
N MET A 365 5.97 8.33 -10.13
CA MET A 365 6.44 7.09 -10.78
C MET A 365 5.82 5.80 -10.19
N GLY A 366 4.90 5.92 -9.24
CA GLY A 366 4.31 4.80 -8.50
C GLY A 366 2.86 4.51 -8.91
N PRO A 367 2.33 3.31 -8.59
CA PRO A 367 0.94 2.97 -8.87
C PRO A 367 0.00 3.93 -8.15
N LEU A 368 -0.90 4.55 -8.91
CA LEU A 368 -2.08 5.15 -8.30
C LEU A 368 -3.02 3.99 -7.96
N LEU A 369 -3.61 3.99 -6.78
CA LEU A 369 -4.56 2.94 -6.37
C LEU A 369 -5.95 3.57 -6.32
N PRO A 370 -6.71 3.58 -7.42
CA PRO A 370 -8.01 4.24 -7.48
C PRO A 370 -9.02 3.49 -6.62
N SER A 371 -9.97 4.25 -6.07
CA SER A 371 -11.15 3.80 -5.37
C SER A 371 -12.32 4.66 -5.85
N ILE A 372 -13.44 4.06 -6.22
CA ILE A 372 -14.58 4.74 -6.80
C ILE A 372 -15.88 4.32 -6.10
N ALA A 373 -16.73 5.29 -5.82
CA ALA A 373 -18.10 5.08 -5.38
C ALA A 373 -19.01 6.10 -6.05
N LYS A 374 -20.30 5.78 -6.23
CA LYS A 374 -21.25 6.71 -6.81
C LYS A 374 -22.58 6.63 -6.09
N LYS A 375 -23.03 7.77 -5.61
CA LYS A 375 -24.33 7.91 -4.96
C LYS A 375 -25.14 9.01 -5.65
N HIS A 376 -26.34 8.67 -6.11
CA HIS A 376 -27.22 9.58 -6.85
C HIS A 376 -26.50 10.20 -8.07
N ASP A 377 -26.39 11.53 -8.11
CA ASP A 377 -25.74 12.33 -9.14
C ASP A 377 -24.28 12.63 -8.82
N CYS A 378 -23.70 12.06 -7.76
CA CYS A 378 -22.33 12.33 -7.35
C CYS A 378 -21.48 11.06 -7.42
N ALA A 379 -20.29 11.17 -8.02
CA ALA A 379 -19.25 10.14 -8.01
C ALA A 379 -18.01 10.66 -7.29
N LEU A 380 -17.43 9.85 -6.41
CA LEU A 380 -16.16 10.16 -5.75
C LEU A 380 -15.10 9.16 -6.20
N LEU A 381 -14.03 9.68 -6.79
CA LEU A 381 -12.83 8.92 -7.15
C LEU A 381 -11.68 9.34 -6.23
N CYS A 382 -11.22 8.45 -5.35
CA CYS A 382 -10.05 8.66 -4.50
C CYS A 382 -8.86 7.86 -4.99
N TYR A 383 -7.64 8.36 -4.75
CA TYR A 383 -6.42 7.62 -4.99
C TYR A 383 -5.31 8.12 -4.08
N GLN A 384 -4.42 7.20 -3.68
CA GLN A 384 -3.23 7.53 -2.91
C GLN A 384 -2.11 7.95 -3.87
N THR A 385 -1.37 9.02 -3.52
CA THR A 385 -0.16 9.43 -4.22
C THR A 385 1.08 8.87 -3.53
N MET A 386 2.20 8.81 -4.25
CA MET A 386 3.48 8.39 -3.67
C MET A 386 3.93 9.23 -2.48
N GLY A 387 3.54 10.51 -2.43
CA GLY A 387 3.84 11.40 -1.31
C GLY A 387 2.99 11.12 -0.07
N GLY A 388 2.12 10.11 -0.10
CA GLY A 388 1.29 9.71 1.01
C GLY A 388 -0.08 10.35 1.09
N GLY A 389 -0.26 11.47 0.39
CA GLY A 389 -1.53 12.17 0.35
C GLY A 389 -2.61 11.36 -0.35
N ILE A 390 -3.85 11.55 0.07
CA ILE A 390 -5.01 11.05 -0.67
C ILE A 390 -5.57 12.22 -1.47
N ARG A 391 -5.73 12.00 -2.76
CA ARG A 391 -6.43 12.92 -3.65
C ARG A 391 -7.80 12.34 -3.94
N ALA A 392 -8.82 13.19 -3.97
CA ALA A 392 -10.15 12.79 -4.38
C ALA A 392 -10.70 13.74 -5.44
N HIS A 393 -11.43 13.21 -6.41
CA HIS A 393 -12.18 13.97 -7.40
C HIS A 393 -13.65 13.72 -7.15
N LEU A 394 -14.37 14.77 -6.76
CA LEU A 394 -15.83 14.74 -6.71
C LEU A 394 -16.35 15.22 -8.06
N VAL A 395 -17.13 14.37 -8.72
CA VAL A 395 -17.79 14.68 -9.99
C VAL A 395 -19.28 14.65 -9.78
N ARG A 396 -19.96 15.70 -10.24
CA ARG A 396 -21.42 15.73 -10.34
C ARG A 396 -21.82 15.30 -11.75
N GLY A 397 -22.94 14.59 -11.87
CA GLY A 397 -23.41 14.02 -13.13
C GLY A 397 -22.66 12.76 -13.57
N ASP A 398 -22.46 12.63 -14.88
CA ASP A 398 -21.78 11.46 -15.47
C ASP A 398 -20.25 11.67 -15.44
N PRO A 399 -19.49 10.91 -14.64
CA PRO A 399 -18.06 11.12 -14.50
C PRO A 399 -17.27 10.85 -15.80
N LEU A 400 -17.87 10.16 -16.79
CA LEU A 400 -17.27 9.95 -18.11
C LEU A 400 -17.41 11.17 -19.03
N ARG A 401 -18.41 12.03 -18.81
CA ARG A 401 -18.68 13.22 -19.65
C ARG A 401 -18.21 14.51 -18.99
N GLU A 402 -18.26 14.57 -17.67
CA GLU A 402 -18.10 15.81 -16.91
C GLU A 402 -16.74 15.98 -16.24
N LYS A 403 -15.67 15.43 -16.83
CA LYS A 403 -14.30 15.52 -16.29
C LYS A 403 -13.91 16.96 -15.90
N ALA A 404 -14.31 17.96 -16.69
CA ALA A 404 -13.97 19.36 -16.47
C ALA A 404 -14.66 20.00 -15.24
N SER A 405 -15.75 19.42 -14.72
CA SER A 405 -16.45 19.92 -13.52
C SER A 405 -15.96 19.26 -12.22
N SER A 406 -14.95 18.38 -12.31
CA SER A 406 -14.41 17.68 -11.14
C SER A 406 -13.74 18.66 -10.16
N LYS A 407 -14.08 18.53 -8.88
CA LYS A 407 -13.42 19.26 -7.78
C LYS A 407 -12.32 18.39 -7.19
N LEU A 408 -11.06 18.81 -7.32
CA LEU A 408 -9.95 18.16 -6.64
C LEU A 408 -9.97 18.49 -5.14
N LEU A 409 -9.94 17.44 -4.34
CA LEU A 409 -9.92 17.46 -2.88
C LEU A 409 -8.59 16.86 -2.42
N VAL A 410 -7.92 17.54 -1.49
CA VAL A 410 -6.71 17.03 -0.84
C VAL A 410 -7.09 16.55 0.55
N ILE A 411 -7.08 15.24 0.75
CA ILE A 411 -7.34 14.63 2.06
C ILE A 411 -5.99 14.50 2.78
N PRO A 412 -5.83 15.15 3.96
CA PRO A 412 -4.56 15.18 4.67
C PRO A 412 -4.21 13.79 5.22
N ALA A 413 -3.30 13.11 4.53
CA ALA A 413 -2.75 11.82 4.92
C ALA A 413 -1.22 11.91 5.05
N SER A 414 -0.69 11.21 6.04
CA SER A 414 0.75 11.09 6.31
C SER A 414 1.17 9.65 6.08
N PHE A 415 2.25 9.42 5.35
CA PHE A 415 2.55 8.06 4.94
C PHE A 415 4.05 7.80 4.85
N ASP A 416 4.49 6.79 5.59
CA ASP A 416 5.87 6.30 5.61
C ASP A 416 5.95 4.79 5.26
N GLY A 417 4.90 4.20 4.64
CA GLY A 417 4.68 2.74 4.63
C GLY A 417 4.33 2.07 3.29
N LEU A 418 3.58 0.96 3.36
CA LEU A 418 3.08 0.17 2.22
C LEU A 418 1.76 0.74 1.68
N MET A 419 1.70 1.05 0.38
CA MET A 419 0.54 1.76 -0.18
C MET A 419 -0.65 0.82 -0.19
N ARG A 420 -1.80 1.30 0.30
CA ARG A 420 -3.04 0.54 0.34
C ARG A 420 -4.12 1.35 -0.34
N LYS A 421 -4.91 0.68 -1.17
CA LYS A 421 -6.05 1.29 -1.85
C LYS A 421 -7.00 1.89 -0.80
N PRO A 422 -7.33 3.19 -0.89
CA PRO A 422 -8.34 3.78 -0.02
C PRO A 422 -9.68 3.08 -0.26
N ARG A 423 -10.56 3.07 0.73
CA ARG A 423 -11.91 2.51 0.60
C ARG A 423 -12.92 3.63 0.67
N ILE A 424 -13.94 3.58 -0.18
CA ILE A 424 -15.04 4.55 -0.18
C ILE A 424 -16.33 3.82 0.16
N ARG A 425 -17.15 4.43 1.01
CA ARG A 425 -18.52 3.99 1.27
C ARG A 425 -19.48 5.14 1.08
N GLU A 426 -20.64 4.83 0.53
CA GLU A 426 -21.67 5.81 0.21
C GLU A 426 -22.50 6.12 1.45
N LEU A 427 -22.84 7.40 1.63
CA LEU A 427 -23.82 7.89 2.59
C LEU A 427 -24.99 8.53 1.84
N ALA A 428 -26.11 8.78 2.53
CA ALA A 428 -27.23 9.49 1.91
C ALA A 428 -26.85 10.91 1.43
N ASP A 429 -25.92 11.57 2.11
CA ASP A 429 -25.51 12.97 1.90
C ASP A 429 -24.02 13.15 1.58
N GLY A 430 -23.35 12.08 1.17
CA GLY A 430 -21.93 12.13 0.82
C GLY A 430 -21.26 10.76 0.78
N PHE A 431 -20.01 10.75 1.21
CA PHE A 431 -19.13 9.60 1.20
C PHE A 431 -18.30 9.54 2.48
N LEU A 432 -17.93 8.33 2.88
CA LEU A 432 -16.87 8.08 3.85
C LEU A 432 -15.65 7.53 3.12
N VAL A 433 -14.50 8.15 3.34
CA VAL A 433 -13.21 7.72 2.77
C VAL A 433 -12.33 7.19 3.89
N PHE A 434 -11.83 5.97 3.72
CA PHE A 434 -11.00 5.26 4.69
C PHE A 434 -9.62 4.96 4.12
N TRP A 435 -8.62 5.00 4.98
CA TRP A 435 -7.26 4.59 4.64
C TRP A 435 -6.49 4.13 5.87
N ALA A 436 -5.39 3.42 5.64
CA ALA A 436 -4.48 3.01 6.70
C ALA A 436 -3.13 3.72 6.54
N GLU A 437 -2.59 4.23 7.64
CA GLU A 437 -1.22 4.76 7.69
C GLU A 437 -0.40 3.89 8.64
N THR A 438 0.76 3.42 8.16
CA THR A 438 1.70 2.63 8.97
C THR A 438 2.91 3.48 9.28
N SER A 439 3.24 3.59 10.56
CA SER A 439 4.46 4.20 11.09
C SER A 439 5.29 3.16 11.83
N GLN A 440 6.42 3.58 12.41
CA GLN A 440 7.24 2.72 13.25
C GLN A 440 6.50 2.26 14.52
N ASP A 441 5.54 3.06 15.00
CA ASP A 441 4.81 2.78 16.24
C ASP A 441 3.57 1.92 16.01
N GLY A 442 3.19 1.65 14.76
CA GLY A 442 2.04 0.82 14.43
C GLY A 442 1.24 1.31 13.22
N THR A 443 0.04 0.77 13.05
CA THR A 443 -0.87 1.15 11.97
C THR A 443 -2.13 1.79 12.53
N TRP A 444 -2.51 2.93 11.97
CA TRP A 444 -3.80 3.58 12.21
C TRP A 444 -4.72 3.40 11.00
N ILE A 445 -6.01 3.17 11.25
CA ILE A 445 -7.06 3.31 10.24
C ILE A 445 -7.77 4.65 10.49
N PHE A 446 -7.87 5.46 9.45
CA PHE A 446 -8.50 6.77 9.46
C PHE A 446 -9.78 6.78 8.63
N MET A 447 -10.60 7.77 8.91
CA MET A 447 -11.80 8.10 8.16
C MET A 447 -11.88 9.60 7.95
N VAL A 448 -12.46 10.00 6.83
CA VAL A 448 -12.99 11.36 6.64
C VAL A 448 -14.32 11.30 5.93
N ARG A 449 -15.21 12.23 6.24
CA ARG A 449 -16.46 12.44 5.53
C ARG A 449 -16.27 13.44 4.41
N VAL A 450 -16.81 13.16 3.23
CA VAL A 450 -16.87 14.07 2.10
C VAL A 450 -18.32 14.26 1.73
N ASP A 451 -18.88 15.45 1.94
CA ASP A 451 -20.28 15.71 1.58
C ASP A 451 -20.47 15.86 0.05
N ASN A 452 -21.72 15.95 -0.40
CA ASN A 452 -22.06 16.15 -1.82
C ASN A 452 -21.59 17.52 -2.40
N SER A 453 -21.15 18.47 -1.56
CA SER A 453 -20.51 19.73 -1.99
C SER A 453 -18.99 19.60 -2.14
N GLY A 454 -18.43 18.47 -1.72
CA GLY A 454 -17.00 18.23 -1.61
C GLY A 454 -16.39 19.01 -0.46
N ALA A 455 -17.16 19.34 0.60
CA ALA A 455 -16.59 19.74 1.86
C ALA A 455 -16.05 18.50 2.56
N ILE A 456 -14.83 18.61 3.07
CA ILE A 456 -14.12 17.54 3.75
C ILE A 456 -14.28 17.77 5.24
N GLY A 457 -14.84 16.79 5.95
CA GLY A 457 -14.96 16.81 7.40
C GLY A 457 -13.61 16.65 8.10
N SER A 458 -13.65 16.62 9.43
CA SER A 458 -12.46 16.33 10.23
C SER A 458 -11.98 14.90 10.00
N ARG A 459 -10.65 14.73 10.05
CA ARG A 459 -10.01 13.42 10.01
C ARG A 459 -10.22 12.72 11.35
N THR A 460 -10.86 11.55 11.33
CA THR A 460 -11.13 10.74 12.53
C THR A 460 -10.20 9.53 12.59
N ARG A 461 -9.68 9.23 13.78
CA ARG A 461 -8.87 8.04 14.09
C ARG A 461 -9.79 6.92 14.56
N LEU A 462 -9.89 5.84 13.80
CA LEU A 462 -10.80 4.73 14.12
C LEU A 462 -10.11 3.65 14.95
N VAL A 463 -9.05 3.08 14.38
CA VAL A 463 -8.35 1.91 14.90
C VAL A 463 -6.86 2.21 15.00
N TYR A 464 -6.23 1.75 16.09
CA TYR A 464 -4.78 1.69 16.23
C TYR A 464 -4.37 0.27 16.60
N VAL A 465 -3.35 -0.22 15.91
CA VAL A 465 -2.69 -1.48 16.20
C VAL A 465 -1.20 -1.18 16.34
N GLY A 466 -0.56 -1.65 17.42
CA GLY A 466 0.88 -1.45 17.66
C GLY A 466 1.81 -2.22 16.72
N GLY A 467 1.31 -2.67 15.58
CA GLY A 467 2.00 -3.44 14.56
C GLY A 467 1.30 -3.30 13.21
N PRO A 468 1.82 -3.95 12.15
CA PRO A 468 1.22 -3.87 10.83
C PRO A 468 -0.16 -4.55 10.83
N ILE A 469 -1.13 -3.92 10.17
CA ILE A 469 -2.43 -4.53 9.86
C ILE A 469 -2.30 -5.24 8.50
N PRO A 470 -2.27 -6.59 8.40
CA PRO A 470 -2.06 -7.28 7.12
C PRO A 470 -3.20 -7.06 6.13
N ALA A 471 -4.46 -7.12 6.57
CA ALA A 471 -5.63 -6.82 5.75
C ALA A 471 -6.68 -6.09 6.59
N TRP A 472 -7.47 -5.25 5.92
CA TRP A 472 -8.62 -4.58 6.51
C TRP A 472 -9.66 -4.30 5.41
N ASP A 473 -10.92 -4.21 5.82
CA ASP A 473 -12.01 -3.81 4.95
C ASP A 473 -13.06 -3.06 5.76
N VAL A 474 -13.94 -2.35 5.07
CA VAL A 474 -15.00 -1.53 5.67
C VAL A 474 -16.35 -1.91 5.10
N GLY A 475 -17.34 -2.08 5.96
CA GLY A 475 -18.75 -2.14 5.60
C GLY A 475 -19.43 -0.82 5.94
N ALA A 476 -20.57 -0.55 5.33
CA ALA A 476 -21.42 0.57 5.72
C ALA A 476 -22.78 0.03 6.14
N ALA A 477 -23.13 0.19 7.41
CA ALA A 477 -24.45 -0.08 7.93
C ALA A 477 -25.20 1.25 8.13
N ASP A 478 -26.52 1.18 8.34
CA ASP A 478 -27.36 2.36 8.53
C ASP A 478 -26.89 3.26 9.69
N GLN A 479 -26.33 2.65 10.73
CA GLN A 479 -25.86 3.31 11.95
C GLN A 479 -24.45 3.91 11.82
N GLY A 480 -23.68 3.50 10.80
CA GLY A 480 -22.31 3.95 10.58
C GLY A 480 -21.42 2.85 9.99
N PRO A 481 -20.12 3.11 9.84
CA PRO A 481 -19.22 2.15 9.24
C PRO A 481 -18.82 1.05 10.22
N ILE A 482 -18.56 -0.12 9.66
CA ILE A 482 -18.01 -1.27 10.38
C ILE A 482 -16.62 -1.50 9.83
N VAL A 483 -15.60 -1.46 10.67
CA VAL A 483 -14.22 -1.75 10.28
C VAL A 483 -13.87 -3.15 10.74
N ALA A 484 -13.40 -3.98 9.82
CA ALA A 484 -12.79 -5.26 10.14
C ALA A 484 -11.30 -5.22 9.78
N TRP A 485 -10.44 -5.81 10.61
CA TRP A 485 -9.01 -5.88 10.35
C TRP A 485 -8.39 -7.15 10.90
N ILE A 486 -7.23 -7.52 10.33
CA ILE A 486 -6.38 -8.57 10.86
C ILE A 486 -5.33 -7.90 11.77
N GLU A 487 -5.24 -8.36 13.01
CA GLU A 487 -4.24 -7.94 13.97
C GLU A 487 -3.24 -9.08 14.20
N ALA A 488 -1.95 -8.81 13.96
CA ALA A 488 -0.87 -9.72 14.32
C ALA A 488 -0.25 -9.28 15.64
N SER A 489 -0.29 -10.16 16.65
CA SER A 489 0.27 -9.93 17.98
C SER A 489 1.17 -11.08 18.41
N SER A 490 1.88 -10.92 19.53
CA SER A 490 2.65 -12.02 20.14
C SER A 490 1.76 -13.19 20.58
N ALA A 491 0.47 -12.94 20.83
CA ALA A 491 -0.53 -13.97 21.16
C ALA A 491 -1.09 -14.69 19.91
N GLY A 492 -0.64 -14.32 18.70
CA GLY A 492 -1.12 -14.85 17.43
C GLY A 492 -1.86 -13.82 16.59
N VAL A 493 -2.47 -14.30 15.51
CA VAL A 493 -3.23 -13.49 14.55
C VAL A 493 -4.71 -13.58 14.86
N ARG A 494 -5.37 -12.43 14.95
CA ARG A 494 -6.81 -12.32 15.25
C ARG A 494 -7.51 -11.49 14.18
N VAL A 495 -8.75 -11.85 13.88
CA VAL A 495 -9.65 -11.02 13.09
C VAL A 495 -10.48 -10.20 14.07
N MET A 496 -10.48 -8.90 13.88
CA MET A 496 -11.11 -7.92 14.76
C MET A 496 -12.21 -7.18 14.01
N ARG A 497 -13.23 -6.74 14.74
CA ARG A 497 -14.35 -5.93 14.23
C ARG A 497 -14.68 -4.82 15.22
N GLN A 498 -14.94 -3.62 14.70
CA GLN A 498 -15.46 -2.49 15.48
C GLN A 498 -16.52 -1.75 14.68
N GLU A 499 -17.64 -1.46 15.33
CA GLU A 499 -18.67 -0.57 14.81
C GLU A 499 -18.37 0.87 15.21
N PHE A 500 -18.65 1.80 14.31
CA PHE A 500 -18.56 3.23 14.57
C PHE A 500 -19.86 3.90 14.16
N ASP A 501 -20.16 5.04 14.77
CA ASP A 501 -21.20 5.92 14.27
C ASP A 501 -20.73 6.73 13.04
N ARG A 502 -21.57 7.62 12.53
CA ARG A 502 -21.27 8.39 11.32
C ARG A 502 -20.18 9.44 11.53
N GLU A 503 -19.94 9.83 12.78
CA GLU A 503 -18.90 10.76 13.21
C GLU A 503 -17.56 10.03 13.43
N GLY A 504 -17.60 8.71 13.53
CA GLY A 504 -16.45 7.83 13.72
C GLY A 504 -16.14 7.56 15.19
N GLU A 505 -17.08 7.83 16.08
CA GLU A 505 -17.01 7.40 17.47
C GLU A 505 -17.39 5.92 17.59
N ARG A 506 -16.81 5.23 18.57
CA ARG A 506 -17.00 3.79 18.73
C ARG A 506 -18.39 3.47 19.26
N VAL A 507 -19.04 2.50 18.62
CA VAL A 507 -20.28 1.89 19.10
C VAL A 507 -19.94 0.54 19.71
N GLY A 508 -19.88 0.48 21.05
CA GLY A 508 -19.50 -0.72 21.80
C GLY A 508 -18.01 -1.06 21.73
N ASP A 509 -17.66 -2.18 22.36
CA ASP A 509 -16.27 -2.67 22.42
C ASP A 509 -15.87 -3.43 21.14
N PRO A 510 -14.56 -3.45 20.78
CA PRO A 510 -14.08 -4.26 19.68
C PRO A 510 -14.38 -5.74 19.90
N ALA A 511 -14.99 -6.39 18.92
CA ALA A 511 -15.27 -7.81 18.94
C ALA A 511 -14.10 -8.59 18.32
N VAL A 512 -13.62 -9.62 19.03
CA VAL A 512 -12.71 -10.62 18.47
C VAL A 512 -13.55 -11.65 17.73
N VAL A 513 -13.32 -11.79 16.43
CA VAL A 513 -13.91 -12.87 15.64
C VAL A 513 -13.23 -14.19 16.07
N PRO A 514 -13.98 -15.27 16.35
CA PRO A 514 -13.43 -16.53 16.83
C PRO A 514 -12.20 -16.98 16.03
N SER A 515 -11.15 -17.40 16.76
CA SER A 515 -9.80 -17.57 16.22
C SER A 515 -9.80 -18.38 14.92
N PRO A 516 -9.18 -17.87 13.85
CA PRO A 516 -9.01 -18.63 12.62
C PRO A 516 -8.13 -19.85 12.90
N ALA A 517 -8.39 -20.97 12.22
CA ALA A 517 -7.54 -22.17 12.34
C ALA A 517 -6.20 -22.03 11.61
N CYS A 518 -5.99 -20.91 10.93
CA CYS A 518 -4.87 -20.62 10.04
C CYS A 518 -4.54 -19.12 10.09
N LEU A 519 -3.40 -18.75 9.50
CA LEU A 519 -3.03 -17.35 9.34
C LEU A 519 -3.91 -16.72 8.25
N PRO A 520 -4.75 -15.73 8.59
CA PRO A 520 -5.56 -15.04 7.60
C PRO A 520 -4.69 -14.12 6.73
N SER A 521 -4.92 -14.13 5.42
CA SER A 521 -4.14 -13.38 4.41
C SER A 521 -4.94 -12.31 3.67
N GLY A 522 -6.28 -12.40 3.69
CA GLY A 522 -7.19 -11.45 3.06
C GLY A 522 -8.46 -11.31 3.88
N LEU A 523 -9.14 -10.17 3.75
CA LEU A 523 -10.36 -9.84 4.50
C LEU A 523 -11.34 -9.08 3.59
N ALA A 524 -12.62 -9.44 3.65
CA ALA A 524 -13.70 -8.72 2.97
C ALA A 524 -15.00 -8.75 3.76
N ILE A 525 -15.78 -7.67 3.69
CA ILE A 525 -17.14 -7.59 4.23
C ILE A 525 -18.12 -7.72 3.07
N GLY A 526 -18.97 -8.75 3.10
CA GLY A 526 -19.71 -9.15 1.89
C GLY A 526 -21.20 -8.84 1.86
N ASN A 527 -21.76 -8.21 2.89
CA ASN A 527 -23.19 -7.90 2.92
C ASN A 527 -23.50 -6.44 3.33
N PRO A 528 -24.69 -5.91 2.98
CA PRO A 528 -25.02 -4.51 3.23
C PRO A 528 -25.13 -4.19 4.72
N SER A 529 -25.59 -5.13 5.55
CA SER A 529 -25.62 -4.98 7.00
C SER A 529 -24.25 -5.12 7.66
N ALA A 530 -23.20 -5.47 6.89
CA ALA A 530 -21.83 -5.68 7.36
C ALA A 530 -21.73 -6.63 8.58
N ASP A 531 -22.67 -7.59 8.64
CA ASP A 531 -22.69 -8.63 9.66
C ASP A 531 -21.94 -9.89 9.20
N VAL A 532 -21.55 -10.02 7.93
CA VAL A 532 -20.76 -11.14 7.43
C VAL A 532 -19.34 -10.71 7.07
N ILE A 533 -18.37 -11.27 7.78
CA ILE A 533 -16.94 -11.08 7.53
C ILE A 533 -16.38 -12.36 6.93
N PHE A 534 -15.69 -12.21 5.80
CA PHE A 534 -14.96 -13.29 5.13
C PHE A 534 -13.47 -13.05 5.26
N TRP A 535 -12.71 -14.11 5.53
CA TRP A 535 -11.25 -14.06 5.41
C TRP A 535 -10.71 -15.27 4.68
N LEU A 536 -9.60 -15.03 4.00
CA LEU A 536 -8.86 -16.08 3.32
C LEU A 536 -7.81 -16.65 4.26
N CYS A 537 -7.72 -17.97 4.27
CA CYS A 537 -6.96 -18.74 5.24
C CYS A 537 -6.13 -19.77 4.50
N HIS A 538 -4.80 -19.75 4.69
CA HIS A 538 -3.92 -20.71 4.03
C HIS A 538 -3.54 -21.83 4.98
N THR A 539 -3.77 -23.05 4.53
CA THR A 539 -3.19 -24.23 5.19
C THR A 539 -2.15 -24.82 4.26
N ALA A 540 -1.04 -25.31 4.83
CA ALA A 540 0.04 -25.91 4.05
C ALA A 540 -0.40 -27.13 3.22
N ARG A 541 -1.51 -27.79 3.61
CA ARG A 541 -1.99 -29.03 2.98
C ARG A 541 -3.15 -28.83 2.02
N ASP A 542 -4.07 -27.90 2.31
CA ASP A 542 -5.39 -27.90 1.64
C ASP A 542 -5.62 -26.67 0.74
N GLY A 543 -4.59 -25.87 0.49
CA GLY A 543 -4.70 -24.65 -0.31
C GLY A 543 -5.44 -23.50 0.40
N PRO A 544 -5.82 -22.44 -0.34
CA PRO A 544 -6.60 -21.33 0.20
C PRO A 544 -8.02 -21.79 0.53
N ARG A 545 -8.48 -21.45 1.75
CA ARG A 545 -9.84 -21.68 2.23
C ARG A 545 -10.45 -20.36 2.65
N ILE A 546 -11.72 -20.16 2.33
CA ILE A 546 -12.49 -19.02 2.86
C ILE A 546 -13.17 -19.47 4.15
N GLU A 547 -12.91 -18.77 5.24
CA GLU A 547 -13.70 -18.86 6.46
C GLU A 547 -14.66 -17.66 6.51
N VAL A 548 -15.81 -17.86 7.15
CA VAL A 548 -16.84 -16.85 7.28
C VAL A 548 -17.36 -16.82 8.71
N TRP A 549 -17.54 -15.60 9.21
CA TRP A 549 -18.22 -15.34 10.47
C TRP A 549 -19.41 -14.42 10.23
N ALA A 550 -20.56 -14.82 10.76
CA ALA A 550 -21.78 -14.04 10.72
C ALA A 550 -22.10 -13.51 12.14
N ALA A 551 -22.05 -12.20 12.33
CA ALA A 551 -22.22 -11.53 13.61
C ALA A 551 -23.60 -11.78 14.24
N ASN A 552 -24.64 -11.87 13.41
CA ASN A 552 -26.02 -12.09 13.84
C ASN A 552 -26.26 -13.47 14.48
N THR A 553 -25.49 -14.49 14.10
CA THR A 553 -25.56 -15.83 14.68
C THR A 553 -24.38 -16.14 15.60
N GLY A 554 -23.30 -15.38 15.52
CA GLY A 554 -22.02 -15.69 16.14
C GLY A 554 -21.36 -16.96 15.57
N GLU A 555 -21.90 -17.54 14.50
CA GLU A 555 -21.43 -18.81 13.97
C GLU A 555 -20.22 -18.61 13.07
N LEU A 556 -19.16 -19.35 13.37
CA LEU A 556 -18.04 -19.58 12.47
C LEU A 556 -18.38 -20.74 11.54
N ARG A 557 -18.37 -20.50 10.23
CA ARG A 557 -18.55 -21.55 9.22
C ARG A 557 -17.35 -21.54 8.26
N ARG A 558 -17.01 -22.72 7.75
CA ARG A 558 -15.90 -22.89 6.82
C ARG A 558 -16.45 -23.20 5.44
N SER A 559 -15.90 -22.57 4.41
CA SER A 559 -16.10 -23.11 3.07
C SER A 559 -15.40 -24.47 3.02
N GLY A 560 -16.06 -25.47 2.45
CA GLY A 560 -15.34 -26.66 2.01
C GLY A 560 -14.17 -26.27 1.09
N PRO A 561 -13.19 -27.17 0.88
CA PRO A 561 -12.09 -26.94 -0.05
C PRO A 561 -12.59 -26.31 -1.37
#